data_AF-A0A832G5U6-F1
#
_entry.id   AF-A0A832G5U6-F1
#
_cell.length_a   1.000
_cell.length_b   1.000
_cell.length_c   1.000
_cell.angle_alpha   90.00
_cell.angle_beta   90.00
_cell.angle_gamma   90.00
#
_symmetry.space_group_name_H-M   'P 1'
#
loop_
_entity.id
_entity.type
_entity.pdbx_description
1 polymer ?
#
loop_
_entity_poly.entity_id
_entity_poly.type
_entity_poly.pdbx_seq_one_letter_code
_entity_poly.pdbx_strand_id
1 'polypeptide(L)'
;MKIRRNKYQKPAIKIKRIKINFFAPFERNFSSISGMNQETMFLAMWGCLLADTKILVDNGKYVKIQELTSGIPIMSYDFSAKRQVKEKVDKLIINRETEGGYIRVNKLLKLTANHRLWVNESVWKRADELNIGDILWGQHGEKITVTKLEKKEGIFTTYNLRLTGNNHNFFADGILIHE
;
A
#
# COMPACT_ATOMS: atom_id res chain seq x y z
N MET A 1 9.75 -1.91 -43.50
CA MET A 1 9.24 -1.06 -42.39
C MET A 1 9.97 -1.46 -41.10
N LYS A 2 10.95 -0.66 -40.64
CA LYS A 2 11.82 -1.01 -39.48
C LYS A 2 11.08 -0.68 -38.17
N ILE A 3 10.70 -1.71 -37.42
CA ILE A 3 10.12 -1.57 -36.07
C ILE A 3 11.24 -1.12 -35.13
N ARG A 4 11.22 0.14 -34.69
CA ARG A 4 12.10 0.65 -33.64
C ARG A 4 11.66 0.02 -32.31
N ARG A 5 12.38 -1.01 -31.86
CA ARG A 5 12.28 -1.50 -30.47
C ARG A 5 12.75 -0.38 -29.55
N ASN A 6 11.81 0.26 -28.86
CA ASN A 6 12.12 1.22 -27.81
C ASN A 6 12.84 0.46 -26.70
N LYS A 7 14.14 0.70 -26.54
CA LYS A 7 14.93 0.13 -25.44
C LYS A 7 14.47 0.83 -24.16
N TYR A 8 13.57 0.19 -23.43
CA TYR A 8 13.21 0.60 -22.08
C TYR A 8 14.47 0.63 -21.21
N GLN A 9 14.87 1.82 -20.76
CA GLN A 9 15.83 1.95 -19.68
C GLN A 9 15.06 1.85 -18.36
N LYS A 10 15.38 0.81 -17.57
CA LYS A 10 14.90 0.68 -16.19
C LYS A 10 15.24 1.97 -15.45
N PRO A 11 14.26 2.71 -14.90
CA PRO A 11 14.56 3.88 -14.09
C PRO A 11 15.38 3.45 -12.87
N ALA A 12 16.38 4.25 -12.51
CA ALA A 12 17.21 4.02 -11.34
C ALA A 12 16.33 4.10 -10.08
N ILE A 13 16.00 2.94 -9.52
CA ILE A 13 15.33 2.83 -8.23
C ILE A 13 16.26 3.45 -7.18
N LYS A 14 15.85 4.55 -6.54
CA LYS A 14 16.59 5.07 -5.38
C LYS A 14 16.36 4.11 -4.21
N ILE A 15 17.44 3.43 -3.82
CA ILE A 15 17.47 2.39 -2.78
C ILE A 15 17.72 3.07 -1.44
N LYS A 16 16.90 2.79 -0.43
CA LYS A 16 17.18 3.21 0.96
C LYS A 16 17.04 2.03 1.92
N ARG A 17 18.01 1.91 2.83
CA ARG A 17 17.93 1.07 4.03
C ARG A 17 17.41 1.96 5.13
N ILE A 18 16.19 1.72 5.62
CA ILE A 18 15.62 2.49 6.73
C ILE A 18 15.07 1.51 7.75
N LYS A 19 15.61 1.56 8.96
CA LYS A 19 15.06 0.86 10.12
C LYS A 19 13.82 1.59 10.59
N ILE A 20 12.64 1.07 10.25
CA ILE A 20 11.36 1.53 10.77
C ILE A 20 10.69 0.32 11.42
N ASN A 21 10.39 0.40 12.71
CA ASN A 21 9.62 -0.62 13.42
C ASN A 21 8.15 -0.21 13.47
N PHE A 22 7.33 -0.81 12.60
CA PHE A 22 5.92 -0.43 12.46
C PHE A 22 5.02 -0.94 13.60
N PHE A 23 5.51 -1.82 14.48
CA PHE A 23 4.78 -2.28 15.67
C PHE A 23 5.04 -1.43 16.92
N ALA A 24 5.98 -0.49 16.87
CA ALA A 24 6.11 0.48 17.95
C ALA A 24 4.89 1.42 17.94
N PRO A 25 4.37 1.84 19.11
CA PRO A 25 3.43 2.96 19.19
C PRO A 25 4.02 4.14 18.42
N PHE A 26 3.21 4.83 17.61
CA PHE A 26 3.65 6.05 16.95
C PHE A 26 3.76 7.16 18.01
N GLU A 27 4.82 7.11 18.82
CA GLU A 27 5.18 8.21 19.70
C GLU A 27 5.50 9.42 18.80
N ARG A 28 4.58 10.38 18.79
CA ARG A 28 4.69 11.64 18.06
C ARG A 28 5.81 12.49 18.66
N ASN A 29 7.06 12.12 18.44
CA ASN A 29 8.20 13.02 18.64
C ASN A 29 8.68 13.52 17.27
N PHE A 30 7.99 14.57 16.78
CA PHE A 30 8.30 15.26 15.52
C PHE A 30 9.75 15.79 15.46
N SER A 31 10.42 15.92 16.60
CA SER A 31 11.83 16.27 16.71
C SER A 31 12.76 15.26 15.99
N SER A 32 12.40 13.97 15.98
CA SER A 32 13.16 12.91 15.29
C SER A 32 12.97 12.88 13.76
N ILE A 33 11.94 13.55 13.25
CA ILE A 33 11.56 13.57 11.82
C ILE A 33 12.34 14.66 11.05
N SER A 34 12.98 15.59 11.77
CA SER A 34 13.68 16.77 11.22
C SER A 34 14.86 16.47 10.27
N GLY A 35 15.27 15.21 10.13
CA GLY A 35 16.28 14.76 9.16
C GLY A 35 15.81 13.67 8.18
N MET A 36 14.54 13.25 8.24
CA MET A 36 14.01 12.21 7.36
C MET A 36 13.64 12.81 6.00
N ASN A 37 14.14 12.20 4.92
CA ASN A 37 13.70 12.57 3.59
C ASN A 37 12.23 12.19 3.36
N GLN A 38 11.59 12.83 2.37
CA GLN A 38 10.16 12.68 2.09
C GLN A 38 9.70 11.23 1.89
N GLU A 39 10.51 10.36 1.27
CA GLU A 39 10.15 8.94 1.08
C GLU A 39 10.15 8.17 2.39
N THR A 40 11.14 8.44 3.26
CA THR A 40 11.23 7.84 4.59
C THR A 40 10.04 8.26 5.45
N MET A 41 9.70 9.55 5.43
CA MET A 41 8.52 10.07 6.11
C MET A 41 7.23 9.46 5.56
N PHE A 42 7.15 9.28 4.24
CA PHE A 42 6.01 8.65 3.61
C PHE A 42 5.82 7.20 4.10
N LEU A 43 6.86 6.37 4.04
CA LEU A 43 6.79 4.98 4.52
C LEU A 43 6.43 4.91 6.01
N ALA A 44 7.01 5.76 6.84
CA ALA A 44 6.76 5.80 8.29
C ALA A 44 5.30 6.14 8.63
N MET A 45 4.66 7.02 7.86
CA MET A 45 3.32 7.54 8.16
C MET A 45 2.17 6.77 7.49
N TRP A 46 2.41 6.22 6.30
CA TRP A 46 1.37 5.68 5.43
C TRP A 46 1.37 4.15 5.33
N GLY A 47 2.48 3.51 5.72
CA GLY A 47 2.61 2.05 5.78
C GLY A 47 3.09 1.44 4.47
N CYS A 48 3.15 0.12 4.38
CA CYS A 48 3.67 -0.60 3.22
C CYS A 48 2.97 -1.95 3.02
N LEU A 49 3.15 -2.52 1.83
CA LEU A 49 2.64 -3.82 1.40
C LEU A 49 3.80 -4.80 1.11
N LEU A 50 3.48 -6.10 1.07
CA LEU A 50 4.44 -7.15 0.70
C LEU A 50 4.52 -7.32 -0.82
N ALA A 51 5.65 -7.84 -1.29
CA ALA A 51 6.04 -7.85 -2.71
C ALA A 51 5.02 -8.52 -3.66
N ASP A 52 4.33 -9.55 -3.18
CA ASP A 52 3.38 -10.36 -3.94
C ASP A 52 1.93 -9.83 -3.89
N THR A 53 1.68 -8.73 -3.18
CA THR A 53 0.36 -8.09 -3.08
C THR A 53 -0.13 -7.68 -4.47
N LYS A 54 -1.35 -8.09 -4.83
CA LYS A 54 -1.94 -7.84 -6.14
C LYS A 54 -2.67 -6.51 -6.17
N ILE A 55 -2.22 -5.58 -7.01
CA ILE A 55 -2.85 -4.28 -7.20
C ILE A 55 -3.79 -4.35 -8.40
N LEU A 56 -5.02 -3.86 -8.23
CA LEU A 56 -6.02 -3.82 -9.30
C LEU A 56 -5.63 -2.72 -10.32
N VAL A 57 -5.33 -3.12 -11.56
CA VAL A 57 -4.94 -2.18 -12.64
C VAL A 57 -6.07 -1.88 -13.61
N ASP A 58 -6.99 -2.82 -13.76
CA ASP A 58 -8.18 -2.72 -14.62
C ASP A 58 -9.19 -3.78 -14.19
N ASN A 59 -10.43 -3.72 -14.66
CA ASN A 59 -11.52 -4.63 -14.30
C ASN A 59 -11.12 -6.13 -14.19
N GLY A 60 -10.86 -6.60 -12.95
CA GLY A 60 -10.43 -7.97 -12.64
C GLY A 60 -8.97 -8.33 -12.98
N LYS A 61 -8.18 -7.36 -13.47
CA LYS A 61 -6.78 -7.54 -13.87
C LYS A 61 -5.84 -6.99 -12.80
N TYR A 62 -4.84 -7.79 -12.44
CA TYR A 62 -3.93 -7.46 -11.35
C TYR A 62 -2.47 -7.53 -11.78
N VAL A 63 -1.65 -6.72 -11.11
CA VAL A 63 -0.19 -6.76 -11.18
C VAL A 63 0.36 -6.79 -9.75
N LYS A 64 1.41 -7.57 -9.50
CA LYS A 64 2.06 -7.55 -8.18
C LYS A 64 2.69 -6.19 -7.94
N ILE A 65 2.61 -5.65 -6.73
CA ILE A 65 3.16 -4.32 -6.43
C ILE A 65 4.65 -4.20 -6.77
N GLN A 66 5.43 -5.26 -6.58
CA GLN A 66 6.87 -5.27 -6.92
C GLN A 66 7.16 -5.12 -8.43
N GLU A 67 6.16 -5.34 -9.28
CA GLU A 67 6.25 -5.28 -10.75
C GLU A 67 5.70 -3.96 -11.32
N LEU A 68 5.09 -3.11 -10.48
CA LEU A 68 4.56 -1.82 -10.91
C LEU A 68 5.69 -0.82 -11.20
N THR A 69 5.40 0.07 -12.15
CA THR A 69 6.30 1.17 -12.51
C THR A 69 5.51 2.47 -12.66
N SER A 70 6.21 3.60 -12.66
CA SER A 70 5.61 4.91 -12.90
C SER A 70 4.79 4.93 -14.21
N GLY A 71 3.68 5.65 -14.20
CA GLY A 71 2.75 5.81 -15.32
C GLY A 71 1.73 4.70 -15.49
N ILE A 72 1.86 3.57 -14.77
CA ILE A 72 0.85 2.50 -14.81
C ILE A 72 -0.45 2.99 -14.16
N PRO A 73 -1.61 2.87 -14.85
CA PRO A 73 -2.89 3.15 -14.23
C PRO A 73 -3.27 2.03 -13.26
N ILE A 74 -3.81 2.41 -12.11
CA ILE A 74 -4.41 1.54 -11.11
C ILE A 74 -5.84 1.99 -10.80
N MET A 75 -6.63 1.10 -10.23
CA MET A 75 -7.98 1.42 -9.78
C MET A 75 -7.96 1.99 -8.36
N SER A 76 -8.55 3.17 -8.24
CA SER A 76 -8.84 3.89 -6.99
C SER A 76 -10.35 4.03 -6.84
N TYR A 77 -10.80 4.52 -5.68
CA TYR A 77 -12.19 4.83 -5.40
C TYR A 77 -12.36 6.32 -5.10
N ASP A 78 -13.24 6.97 -5.85
CA ASP A 78 -13.65 8.35 -5.60
C ASP A 78 -14.91 8.33 -4.73
N PHE A 79 -14.76 8.73 -3.46
CA PHE A 79 -15.85 8.77 -2.49
C PHE A 79 -16.91 9.84 -2.82
N SER A 80 -16.54 10.92 -3.51
CA SER A 80 -17.45 11.98 -3.92
C SER A 80 -18.32 11.51 -5.10
N ALA A 81 -17.67 10.95 -6.12
CA ALA A 81 -18.35 10.42 -7.30
C ALA A 81 -18.97 9.02 -7.08
N LYS A 82 -18.70 8.38 -5.94
CA LYS A 82 -19.17 7.03 -5.56
C LYS A 82 -18.90 5.97 -6.64
N ARG A 83 -17.70 6.01 -7.21
CA ARG A 83 -17.31 5.08 -8.28
C ARG A 83 -15.81 4.82 -8.28
N GLN A 84 -15.42 3.69 -8.85
CA GLN A 84 -14.02 3.46 -9.16
C GLN A 84 -13.54 4.41 -10.27
N VAL A 85 -12.32 4.88 -10.13
CA VAL A 85 -11.63 5.74 -11.10
C VAL A 85 -10.21 5.22 -11.33
N LYS A 86 -9.60 5.61 -12.45
CA LYS A 86 -8.19 5.27 -12.72
C LYS A 86 -7.28 6.40 -12.23
N GLU A 87 -6.28 6.05 -11.43
CA GLU A 87 -5.17 6.93 -11.07
C GLU A 87 -3.85 6.37 -11.59
N LYS A 88 -2.84 7.22 -11.78
CA LYS A 88 -1.52 6.78 -12.23
C LYS A 88 -0.58 6.66 -11.06
N VAL A 89 0.23 5.60 -11.07
CA VAL A 89 1.40 5.48 -10.21
C VAL A 89 2.39 6.59 -10.58
N ASP A 90 2.64 7.54 -9.67
CA ASP A 90 3.75 8.48 -9.76
C ASP A 90 5.06 7.70 -9.54
N LYS A 91 5.10 6.94 -8.43
CA LYS A 91 6.34 6.30 -7.97
C LYS A 91 6.09 5.01 -7.20
N LEU A 92 6.97 4.04 -7.38
CA LEU A 92 7.14 2.89 -6.51
C LEU A 92 8.23 3.20 -5.47
N ILE A 93 7.88 3.07 -4.20
CA ILE A 93 8.77 3.28 -3.05
C ILE A 93 9.06 1.90 -2.46
N ILE A 94 10.35 1.61 -2.22
CA ILE A 94 10.80 0.29 -1.77
C ILE A 94 11.66 0.46 -0.52
N ASN A 95 11.28 -0.20 0.58
CA ASN A 95 12.14 -0.39 1.74
C ASN A 95 12.58 -1.85 1.80
N ARG A 96 13.90 -2.10 1.77
CA ARG A 96 14.44 -3.47 1.79
C ARG A 96 14.51 -4.07 3.19
N GLU A 97 14.51 -3.22 4.21
CA GLU A 97 14.80 -3.57 5.61
C GLU A 97 13.72 -3.00 6.54
N THR A 98 12.46 -3.29 6.23
CA THR A 98 11.35 -2.96 7.14
C THR A 98 11.37 -3.91 8.33
N GLU A 99 11.66 -3.37 9.52
CA GLU A 99 11.69 -4.11 10.78
C GLU A 99 10.29 -4.20 11.41
N GLY A 100 10.14 -5.05 12.43
CA GLY A 100 8.89 -5.27 13.14
C GLY A 100 8.00 -6.33 12.48
N GLY A 101 7.88 -6.33 11.15
CA GLY A 101 7.17 -7.37 10.40
C GLY A 101 5.88 -6.89 9.70
N TYR A 102 4.88 -7.79 9.58
CA TYR A 102 3.61 -7.50 8.93
C TYR A 102 2.41 -8.16 9.61
N ILE A 103 1.21 -7.66 9.28
CA ILE A 103 -0.08 -8.26 9.62
C ILE A 103 -0.67 -8.88 8.35
N ARG A 104 -1.15 -10.12 8.47
CA ARG A 104 -1.92 -10.81 7.43
C ARG A 104 -3.39 -10.82 7.81
N VAL A 105 -4.21 -10.18 6.98
CA VAL A 105 -5.66 -10.10 7.15
C VAL A 105 -6.34 -11.17 6.28
N ASN A 106 -7.20 -12.00 6.88
CA ASN A 106 -7.97 -13.06 6.22
C ASN A 106 -7.15 -14.03 5.35
N LYS A 107 -5.90 -14.29 5.73
CA LYS A 107 -4.92 -15.07 4.92
C LYS A 107 -4.68 -14.49 3.52
N LEU A 108 -5.13 -13.26 3.25
CA LEU A 108 -5.15 -12.66 1.92
C LEU A 108 -4.11 -11.54 1.86
N LEU A 109 -4.42 -10.40 2.47
CA LEU A 109 -3.66 -9.17 2.37
C LEU A 109 -2.56 -9.11 3.44
N LYS A 110 -1.33 -8.79 3.03
CA LYS A 110 -0.16 -8.64 3.91
C LYS A 110 0.36 -7.20 3.86
N LEU A 111 0.39 -6.55 5.01
CA LEU A 111 0.72 -5.13 5.12
C LEU A 111 1.36 -4.79 6.48
N THR A 112 2.06 -3.67 6.55
CA THR A 112 2.64 -3.20 7.82
C THR A 112 1.54 -2.75 8.78
N ALA A 113 1.83 -2.83 10.08
CA ALA A 113 0.87 -2.52 11.15
C ALA A 113 0.20 -1.14 11.02
N ASN A 114 0.94 -0.12 10.58
CA ASN A 114 0.43 1.25 10.42
C ASN A 114 -0.34 1.51 9.11
N HIS A 115 -0.38 0.55 8.18
CA HIS A 115 -1.05 0.77 6.90
C HIS A 115 -2.57 0.78 7.10
N ARG A 116 -3.26 1.71 6.43
CA ARG A 116 -4.67 2.00 6.71
C ARG A 116 -5.62 1.33 5.71
N LEU A 117 -6.70 0.77 6.24
CA LEU A 117 -7.78 0.16 5.46
C LEU A 117 -9.07 0.96 5.68
N TRP A 118 -9.96 0.94 4.68
CA TRP A 118 -11.29 1.50 4.84
C TRP A 118 -12.19 0.52 5.59
N VAL A 119 -12.60 0.88 6.79
CA VAL A 119 -13.26 0.00 7.75
C VAL A 119 -14.64 0.53 8.12
N ASN A 120 -15.62 -0.39 8.23
CA ASN A 120 -17.00 -0.13 8.65
C ASN A 120 -17.63 1.06 7.92
N GLU A 121 -17.27 1.21 6.63
CA GLU A 121 -17.76 2.23 5.70
C GLU A 121 -17.59 3.69 6.18
N SER A 122 -16.71 3.94 7.14
CA SER A 122 -16.67 5.24 7.83
C SER A 122 -15.29 5.73 8.23
N VAL A 123 -14.30 4.85 8.39
CA VAL A 123 -13.01 5.25 8.96
C VAL A 123 -11.82 4.56 8.31
N TRP A 124 -10.74 5.32 8.13
CA TRP A 124 -9.42 4.79 7.83
C TRP A 124 -8.77 4.32 9.13
N LYS A 125 -8.63 3.00 9.29
CA LYS A 125 -8.13 2.37 10.51
C LYS A 125 -6.81 1.68 10.23
N ARG A 126 -5.84 1.77 11.15
CA ARG A 126 -4.57 1.04 11.00
C ARG A 126 -4.82 -0.46 11.11
N ALA A 127 -3.96 -1.25 10.49
CA ALA A 127 -4.08 -2.69 10.52
C ALA A 127 -3.89 -3.30 11.90
N ASP A 128 -3.05 -2.69 12.75
CA ASP A 128 -2.85 -3.10 14.14
C ASP A 128 -4.01 -2.71 15.07
N GLU A 129 -4.94 -1.89 14.59
CA GLU A 129 -6.16 -1.52 15.31
C GLU A 129 -7.36 -2.41 14.91
N LEU A 130 -7.25 -3.19 13.82
CA LEU A 130 -8.34 -4.05 13.33
C LEU A 130 -8.79 -5.07 14.37
N ASN A 131 -10.09 -5.30 14.43
CA ASN A 131 -10.71 -6.34 15.25
C ASN A 131 -11.35 -7.42 14.37
N ILE A 132 -11.44 -8.64 14.90
CA ILE A 132 -12.29 -9.68 14.31
C ILE A 132 -13.73 -9.16 14.30
N GLY A 133 -14.39 -9.25 13.16
CA GLY A 133 -15.74 -8.71 12.93
C GLY A 133 -15.77 -7.34 12.25
N ASP A 134 -14.65 -6.59 12.18
CA ASP A 134 -14.57 -5.37 11.38
C ASP A 134 -14.90 -5.68 9.90
N ILE A 135 -15.53 -4.74 9.20
CA ILE A 135 -15.93 -4.88 7.80
C ILE A 135 -15.00 -4.05 6.92
N LEU A 136 -14.30 -4.72 6.01
CA LEU A 136 -13.48 -4.09 4.98
C LEU A 136 -14.26 -3.90 3.69
N TRP A 137 -13.86 -2.92 2.91
CA TRP A 137 -14.47 -2.62 1.62
C TRP A 137 -13.77 -3.36 0.48
N GLY A 138 -14.51 -4.25 -0.18
CA GLY A 138 -14.05 -5.00 -1.35
C GLY A 138 -14.18 -4.24 -2.66
N GLN A 139 -13.46 -4.67 -3.68
CA GLN A 139 -13.38 -3.95 -4.95
C GLN A 139 -14.72 -3.83 -5.69
N HIS A 140 -15.63 -4.80 -5.57
CA HIS A 140 -16.96 -4.73 -6.18
C HIS A 140 -18.00 -4.07 -5.28
N GLY A 141 -17.57 -3.42 -4.19
CA GLY A 141 -18.45 -2.83 -3.17
C GLY A 141 -18.98 -3.86 -2.17
N GLU A 142 -18.49 -5.10 -2.23
CA GLU A 142 -18.82 -6.14 -1.27
C GLU A 142 -18.18 -5.88 0.10
N LYS A 143 -18.85 -6.35 1.15
CA LYS A 143 -18.38 -6.25 2.54
C LYS A 143 -17.56 -7.50 2.88
N ILE A 144 -16.31 -7.31 3.29
CA ILE A 144 -15.39 -8.39 3.65
C ILE A 144 -15.19 -8.36 5.17
N THR A 145 -15.77 -9.30 5.90
CA THR A 145 -15.57 -9.42 7.35
C THR A 145 -14.16 -9.89 7.68
N VAL A 146 -13.48 -9.22 8.62
CA VAL A 146 -12.22 -9.67 9.19
C VAL A 146 -12.48 -10.90 10.07
N THR A 147 -12.03 -12.06 9.63
CA THR A 147 -12.18 -13.34 10.37
C THR A 147 -10.84 -13.86 10.90
N LYS A 148 -9.71 -13.33 10.42
CA LYS A 148 -8.39 -13.73 10.89
C LYS A 148 -7.38 -12.59 10.78
N LEU A 149 -6.62 -12.40 11.84
CA LEU A 149 -5.47 -11.50 11.90
C LEU A 149 -4.25 -12.30 12.37
N GLU A 150 -3.17 -12.27 11.59
CA GLU A 150 -1.93 -12.99 11.92
C GLU A 150 -0.76 -12.01 11.88
N LYS A 151 -0.03 -11.91 12.99
CA LYS A 151 1.21 -11.12 13.06
C LYS A 151 2.39 -12.00 12.66
N LYS A 152 3.26 -11.50 11.78
CA LYS A 152 4.53 -12.13 11.47
C LYS A 152 5.66 -11.13 11.69
N GLU A 153 6.44 -11.38 12.73
CA GLU A 153 7.63 -10.58 13.03
C GLU A 153 8.80 -10.94 12.12
N GLY A 154 9.67 -9.97 11.88
CA GLY A 154 10.87 -10.15 11.07
C GLY A 154 11.28 -8.87 10.34
N ILE A 155 12.23 -9.04 9.42
CA ILE A 155 12.69 -7.99 8.51
C ILE A 155 12.25 -8.37 7.10
N PHE A 156 11.53 -7.47 6.43
CA PHE A 156 10.97 -7.73 5.10
C PHE A 156 11.28 -6.60 4.13
N THR A 157 11.37 -6.95 2.84
CA THR A 157 11.26 -5.95 1.78
C THR A 157 9.78 -5.61 1.58
N THR A 158 9.46 -4.33 1.70
CA THR A 158 8.10 -3.81 1.56
C THR A 158 8.05 -2.70 0.51
N TYR A 159 6.84 -2.48 0.01
CA TYR A 159 6.57 -1.62 -1.13
C TYR A 159 5.45 -0.65 -0.79
N ASN A 160 5.51 0.55 -1.33
CA ASN A 160 4.38 1.46 -1.33
C ASN A 160 4.33 2.26 -2.65
N LEU A 161 3.17 2.80 -2.99
CA LEU A 161 2.92 3.60 -4.18
C LEU A 161 2.67 5.04 -3.76
N ARG A 162 3.16 5.96 -4.58
CA ARG A 162 2.65 7.33 -4.61
C ARG A 162 1.82 7.49 -5.85
N LEU A 163 0.61 8.01 -5.72
CA LEU A 163 -0.28 8.28 -6.85
C LEU A 163 -0.20 9.75 -7.27
N THR A 164 -0.50 10.01 -8.54
CA THR A 164 -0.59 11.39 -9.06
C THR A 164 -1.93 12.06 -8.75
N GLY A 165 -2.94 11.29 -8.36
CA GLY A 165 -4.29 11.77 -8.09
C GLY A 165 -4.49 12.19 -6.65
N ASN A 166 -5.72 12.61 -6.34
CA ASN A 166 -6.10 13.15 -5.03
C ASN A 166 -6.96 12.17 -4.20
N ASN A 167 -7.23 10.96 -4.70
CA ASN A 167 -8.00 9.98 -3.94
C ASN A 167 -7.16 9.28 -2.87
N HIS A 168 -5.84 9.18 -3.08
CA HIS A 168 -4.88 8.61 -2.13
C HIS A 168 -5.28 7.21 -1.62
N ASN A 169 -5.92 6.42 -2.48
CA ASN A 169 -6.37 5.07 -2.17
C ASN A 169 -6.31 4.16 -3.41
N PHE A 170 -6.23 2.85 -3.20
CA PHE A 170 -6.29 1.85 -4.27
C PHE A 170 -6.71 0.48 -3.73
N PHE A 171 -6.96 -0.46 -4.66
CA PHE A 171 -7.32 -1.83 -4.30
C PHE A 171 -6.11 -2.76 -4.30
N ALA A 172 -5.85 -3.39 -3.15
CA ALA A 172 -4.79 -4.37 -2.94
C ALA A 172 -5.38 -5.70 -2.44
N ASP A 173 -5.07 -6.78 -3.13
CA ASP A 173 -5.68 -8.10 -2.95
C ASP A 173 -7.21 -8.03 -2.84
N GLY A 174 -7.83 -7.12 -3.61
CA GLY A 174 -9.28 -6.91 -3.66
C GLY A 174 -9.86 -6.03 -2.55
N ILE A 175 -9.05 -5.48 -1.65
CA ILE A 175 -9.49 -4.64 -0.53
C ILE A 175 -9.06 -3.18 -0.76
N LEU A 176 -9.94 -2.23 -0.44
CA LEU A 176 -9.64 -0.80 -0.48
C LEU A 176 -8.71 -0.38 0.67
N ILE A 177 -7.56 0.16 0.31
CA ILE A 177 -6.54 0.64 1.23
C ILE A 177 -6.12 2.06 0.90
N HIS A 178 -5.56 2.76 1.88
CA HIS A 178 -4.93 4.06 1.66
C HIS A 178 -3.56 3.87 1.01
N GLU A 179 -3.11 4.84 0.20
CA GLU A 179 -1.71 4.87 -0.26
C GLU A 179 -0.71 5.05 0.89
#